data_AF-A0A257W637-F1
#
_entry.id   AF-A0A257W637-F1
#
_cell.length_a   1.000
_cell.length_b   1.000
_cell.length_c   1.000
_cell.angle_alpha   90.00
_cell.angle_beta   90.00
_cell.angle_gamma   90.00
#
_symmetry.space_group_name_H-M   'P 1'
#
loop_
_entity.id
_entity.type
_entity.pdbx_description
1 polymer ?
#
loop_
_entity_poly.entity_id
_entity_poly.type
_entity_poly.pdbx_seq_one_letter_code
_entity_poly.pdbx_strand_id
1 'polypeptide(L)'
;MIACDCEVCLSTNKKDKRLRSSVWIRSEKTSLVIDTGPDFRYQMLRQKVRKLDAVLFTHPHKDHLAGLDDIRAFNFFTKKPMEVYADSLTEEALRRDFYYAFSDTRYPGIPELDLHTFTNEPFSIGDIPIIPIQVWHMKMPVMGFRIGDFTYITDANRIEEEEKNKIRGTKV
;
A
#
# COMPACT_ATOMS: atom_id res chain seq x y z
N MET A 1 -15.65 9.14 -11.67
CA MET A 1 -14.68 9.17 -12.77
C MET A 1 -14.57 10.61 -13.26
N ILE A 2 -13.40 11.05 -13.71
CA ILE A 2 -13.23 12.41 -14.27
C ILE A 2 -14.12 12.53 -15.51
N ALA A 3 -14.84 13.65 -15.65
CA ALA A 3 -15.73 13.95 -16.79
C ALA A 3 -16.90 12.96 -17.01
N CYS A 4 -17.37 12.29 -15.95
CA CYS A 4 -18.52 11.39 -16.03
C CYS A 4 -19.74 11.99 -15.30
N ASP A 5 -20.87 12.08 -16.00
CA ASP A 5 -22.13 12.67 -15.50
C ASP A 5 -23.17 11.61 -15.09
N CYS A 6 -22.74 10.38 -14.80
CA CYS A 6 -23.68 9.35 -14.32
C CYS A 6 -24.19 9.68 -12.90
N GLU A 7 -25.32 9.06 -12.54
CA GLU A 7 -25.98 9.25 -11.25
C GLU A 7 -25.01 9.11 -10.04
N VAL A 8 -24.13 8.12 -10.06
CA VAL A 8 -23.16 7.88 -8.97
C VAL A 8 -22.10 8.98 -8.90
N CYS A 9 -21.61 9.47 -10.05
CA CYS A 9 -20.60 10.54 -10.06
C CYS A 9 -21.20 11.87 -9.60
N LEU A 10 -22.46 12.15 -9.97
CA LEU A 10 -23.20 13.35 -9.57
C LEU A 10 -23.83 13.26 -8.17
N SER A 11 -23.91 12.06 -7.59
CA SER A 11 -24.49 11.80 -6.26
C SER A 11 -23.96 12.77 -5.20
N THR A 12 -24.86 13.31 -4.38
CA THR A 12 -24.54 14.14 -3.22
C THR A 12 -24.21 13.31 -1.97
N ASN A 13 -24.40 11.99 -2.04
CA ASN A 13 -24.05 11.08 -0.96
C ASN A 13 -22.53 11.04 -0.78
N LYS A 14 -22.06 11.37 0.43
CA LYS A 14 -20.63 11.39 0.75
C LYS A 14 -19.95 10.04 0.58
N LYS A 15 -20.68 8.92 0.65
CA LYS A 15 -20.14 7.56 0.45
C LYS A 15 -19.79 7.27 -1.02
N ASP A 16 -20.34 8.03 -1.97
CA ASP A 16 -20.01 7.91 -3.39
C ASP A 16 -18.77 8.75 -3.78
N LYS A 17 -18.28 9.59 -2.86
CA LYS A 17 -17.04 10.36 -3.05
C LYS A 17 -15.85 9.54 -2.54
N ARG A 18 -15.30 8.73 -3.45
CA ARG A 18 -14.25 7.74 -3.15
C ARG A 18 -12.87 8.24 -3.57
N LEU A 19 -11.87 7.89 -2.77
CA LEU A 19 -10.45 8.06 -3.09
C LEU A 19 -9.92 6.74 -3.69
N ARG A 20 -8.70 6.76 -4.24
CA ARG A 20 -7.97 5.54 -4.62
C ARG A 20 -7.82 4.61 -3.42
N SER A 21 -7.74 3.31 -3.70
CA SER A 21 -7.77 2.26 -2.67
C SER A 21 -6.49 2.27 -1.83
N SER A 22 -6.64 2.16 -0.52
CA SER A 22 -5.56 2.04 0.47
C SER A 22 -6.19 1.72 1.83
N VAL A 23 -5.47 1.01 2.68
CA VAL A 23 -5.90 0.72 4.05
C VAL A 23 -4.78 0.99 5.05
N TRP A 24 -5.13 1.62 6.16
CA TRP A 24 -4.22 1.87 7.28
C TRP A 24 -4.44 0.81 8.36
N ILE A 25 -3.38 0.06 8.68
CA ILE A 25 -3.38 -1.04 9.65
C ILE A 25 -2.49 -0.64 10.83
N ARG A 26 -2.94 -0.92 12.05
CA ARG A 26 -2.16 -0.62 13.25
C ARG A 26 -2.37 -1.63 14.37
N SER A 27 -1.29 -1.91 15.10
CA SER A 27 -1.29 -2.50 16.43
C SER A 27 -1.05 -1.39 17.47
N GLU A 28 -0.80 -1.78 18.71
CA GLU A 28 -0.33 -0.84 19.74
C GLU A 28 1.07 -0.27 19.44
N LYS A 29 1.91 -1.02 18.71
CA LYS A 29 3.34 -0.70 18.52
C LYS A 29 3.67 -0.26 17.09
N THR A 30 2.96 -0.81 16.11
CA THR A 30 3.27 -0.67 14.68
C THR A 30 2.10 -0.08 13.92
N SER A 31 2.42 0.82 12.99
CA SER A 31 1.49 1.51 12.09
C SER A 31 1.98 1.34 10.66
N LEU A 32 1.17 0.73 9.78
CA LEU A 32 1.53 0.55 8.37
C LEU A 32 0.37 0.89 7.45
N VAL A 33 0.69 1.30 6.23
CA VAL A 33 -0.31 1.52 5.17
C VAL A 33 -0.08 0.50 4.07
N ILE A 34 -1.18 -0.05 3.55
CA ILE A 34 -1.15 -0.82 2.32
C ILE A 34 -1.45 0.15 1.17
N ASP A 35 -0.50 0.27 0.24
CA ASP A 35 -0.47 1.19 -0.89
C ASP A 35 -0.43 2.68 -0.54
N THR A 36 0.38 3.43 -1.30
CA THR A 36 0.50 4.90 -1.24
C THR A 36 0.06 5.50 -2.58
N GLY A 37 -1.24 5.40 -2.84
CA GLY A 37 -1.85 5.99 -4.04
C GLY A 37 -1.73 7.53 -4.08
N PRO A 38 -2.18 8.19 -5.16
CA PRO A 38 -2.03 9.63 -5.31
C PRO A 38 -2.92 10.45 -4.34
N ASP A 39 -3.80 9.78 -3.58
CA ASP A 39 -4.57 10.40 -2.48
C ASP A 39 -3.89 10.27 -1.11
N PHE A 40 -2.72 9.63 -1.03
CA PHE A 40 -2.08 9.22 0.21
C PHE A 40 -1.95 10.37 1.22
N ARG A 41 -1.40 11.51 0.81
CA ARG A 41 -1.32 12.71 1.68
C ARG A 41 -2.67 13.12 2.24
N TYR A 42 -3.69 13.21 1.38
CA TYR A 42 -5.03 13.59 1.83
C TYR A 42 -5.63 12.54 2.77
N GLN A 43 -5.42 11.25 2.49
CA GLN A 43 -5.86 10.16 3.35
C GLN A 43 -5.21 10.24 4.75
N MET A 44 -3.89 10.45 4.81
CA MET A 44 -3.14 10.58 6.06
C MET A 44 -3.58 11.79 6.89
N LEU A 45 -3.80 12.93 6.23
CA LEU A 45 -4.32 14.15 6.88
C LEU A 45 -5.74 13.94 7.40
N ARG A 46 -6.62 13.36 6.58
CA ARG A 46 -8.02 13.08 6.94
C ARG A 46 -8.13 12.13 8.14
N GLN A 47 -7.28 11.11 8.20
CA GLN A 47 -7.23 10.15 9.31
C GLN A 47 -6.33 10.59 10.48
N LYS A 48 -5.73 11.79 10.40
CA LYS A 48 -4.84 12.36 11.41
C LYS A 48 -3.69 11.40 11.79
N VAL A 49 -3.14 10.68 10.81
CA VAL A 49 -2.03 9.74 11.02
C VAL A 49 -0.78 10.55 11.40
N ARG A 50 -0.25 10.29 12.60
CA ARG A 50 0.95 10.97 13.14
C ARG A 50 2.19 10.10 13.13
N LYS A 51 2.04 8.79 13.02
CA LYS A 51 3.10 7.79 13.00
C LYS A 51 2.80 6.78 11.90
N LEU A 52 3.79 6.51 11.07
CA LEU A 52 3.78 5.46 10.08
C LEU A 52 5.17 4.81 10.12
N ASP A 53 5.18 3.50 10.36
CA ASP A 53 6.40 2.71 10.49
C ASP A 53 6.75 2.00 9.18
N ALA A 54 5.73 1.64 8.37
CA ALA A 54 5.96 0.95 7.10
C ALA A 54 4.92 1.25 6.02
N VAL A 55 5.32 1.00 4.78
CA VAL A 55 4.45 0.92 3.59
C VAL A 55 4.54 -0.50 3.02
N LEU A 56 3.40 -1.12 2.75
CA LEU A 56 3.32 -2.42 2.08
C LEU A 56 2.59 -2.26 0.75
N PHE A 57 3.19 -2.69 -0.35
CA PHE A 57 2.58 -2.55 -1.67
C PHE A 57 1.93 -3.84 -2.17
N THR A 58 0.77 -3.67 -2.82
CA THR A 58 0.08 -4.76 -3.52
C THR A 58 0.65 -5.02 -4.91
N HIS A 59 0.80 -3.97 -5.73
CA HIS A 59 1.27 -4.05 -7.11
C HIS A 59 1.64 -2.67 -7.70
N PRO A 60 2.28 -2.60 -8.89
CA PRO A 60 2.86 -1.36 -9.39
C PRO A 60 1.94 -0.51 -10.28
N HIS A 61 0.65 -0.43 -9.98
CA HIS A 61 -0.23 0.53 -10.65
C HIS A 61 -0.22 1.91 -9.96
N LYS A 62 -0.40 2.98 -10.76
CA LYS A 62 -0.22 4.36 -10.30
C LYS A 62 -1.21 4.78 -9.22
N ASP A 63 -2.41 4.24 -9.24
CA ASP A 63 -3.39 4.43 -8.17
C ASP A 63 -2.99 3.80 -6.84
N HIS A 64 -1.99 2.92 -6.82
CA HIS A 64 -1.44 2.29 -5.62
C HIS A 64 -0.08 2.84 -5.18
N LEU A 65 0.75 3.37 -6.09
CA LEU A 65 2.12 3.77 -5.76
C LEU A 65 2.47 5.26 -5.95
N ALA A 66 1.67 6.03 -6.70
CA ALA A 66 2.12 7.35 -7.16
C ALA A 66 2.28 8.42 -6.06
N GLY A 67 1.80 8.16 -4.84
CA GLY A 67 1.91 9.03 -3.68
C GLY A 67 3.06 8.71 -2.74
N LEU A 68 3.94 7.75 -3.04
CA LEU A 68 5.05 7.35 -2.15
C LEU A 68 5.94 8.53 -1.76
N ASP A 69 6.12 9.51 -2.63
CA ASP A 69 6.96 10.70 -2.38
C ASP A 69 6.55 11.50 -1.12
N ASP A 70 5.29 11.41 -0.68
CA ASP A 70 4.79 12.08 0.52
C ASP A 70 5.26 11.44 1.85
N ILE A 71 5.96 10.27 1.82
CA ILE A 71 6.55 9.68 3.04
C ILE A 71 7.59 10.59 3.71
N ARG A 72 8.14 11.55 2.98
CA ARG A 72 9.09 12.55 3.50
C ARG A 72 8.61 13.27 4.74
N ALA A 73 7.31 13.52 4.84
CA ALA A 73 6.75 14.13 6.03
C ALA A 73 7.01 13.25 7.27
N PHE A 74 6.84 11.94 7.14
CA PHE A 74 7.17 10.99 8.20
C PHE A 74 8.68 10.93 8.44
N ASN A 75 9.51 10.82 7.40
CA ASN A 75 10.99 10.85 7.56
C ASN A 75 11.45 12.09 8.34
N PHE A 76 10.87 13.25 8.03
CA PHE A 76 11.21 14.51 8.68
C PHE A 76 10.89 14.50 10.18
N PHE A 77 9.76 13.94 10.60
CA PHE A 77 9.37 13.90 12.01
C PHE A 77 10.02 12.74 12.78
N THR A 78 10.19 11.57 12.16
CA THR A 78 10.76 10.38 12.82
C THR A 78 12.28 10.34 12.80
N LYS A 79 12.91 11.09 11.87
CA LYS A 79 14.36 11.04 11.59
C LYS A 79 14.84 9.63 11.24
N LYS A 80 13.99 8.86 10.57
CA LYS A 80 14.27 7.49 10.12
C LYS A 80 13.79 7.28 8.68
N PRO A 81 14.46 6.41 7.91
CA PRO A 81 13.91 5.89 6.66
C PRO A 81 12.55 5.22 6.90
N MET A 82 11.71 5.20 5.87
CA MET A 82 10.46 4.45 5.86
C MET A 82 10.77 3.01 5.46
N GLU A 83 10.28 2.03 6.21
CA GLU A 83 10.36 0.63 5.79
C GLU A 83 9.34 0.39 4.66
N VAL A 84 9.79 -0.01 3.49
CA VAL A 84 8.93 -0.25 2.32
C VAL A 84 9.01 -1.71 1.93
N TYR A 85 7.87 -2.37 1.80
CA TYR A 85 7.75 -3.78 1.46
C TYR A 85 7.07 -3.92 0.10
N ALA A 86 7.70 -4.64 -0.82
CA ALA A 86 7.23 -4.85 -2.18
C ALA A 86 7.62 -6.24 -2.68
N ASP A 87 6.86 -6.82 -3.61
CA ASP A 87 7.35 -7.97 -4.37
C ASP A 87 8.36 -7.50 -5.45
N SER A 88 9.00 -8.44 -6.14
CA SER A 88 10.04 -8.12 -7.14
C SER A 88 9.53 -7.25 -8.29
N LEU A 89 8.31 -7.52 -8.77
CA LEU A 89 7.68 -6.75 -9.84
C LEU A 89 7.43 -5.31 -9.39
N THR A 90 6.96 -5.11 -8.16
CA THR A 90 6.66 -3.79 -7.62
C THR A 90 7.93 -3.03 -7.27
N GLU A 91 8.94 -3.70 -6.72
CA GLU A 91 10.26 -3.10 -6.47
C GLU A 91 10.87 -2.52 -7.75
N GLU A 92 10.81 -3.24 -8.88
CA GLU A 92 11.33 -2.74 -10.15
C GLU A 92 10.65 -1.40 -10.54
N ALA A 93 9.33 -1.34 -10.40
CA ALA A 93 8.58 -0.11 -10.68
C ALA A 93 8.91 1.01 -9.69
N LEU A 94 9.07 0.70 -8.40
CA LEU A 94 9.47 1.69 -7.39
C LEU A 94 10.83 2.30 -7.71
N ARG A 95 11.82 1.46 -8.05
CA ARG A 95 13.16 1.92 -8.43
C ARG A 95 13.15 2.78 -9.69
N ARG A 96 12.33 2.42 -10.67
CA ARG A 96 12.17 3.19 -11.92
C ARG A 96 11.49 4.54 -11.66
N ASP A 97 10.36 4.53 -10.97
CA ASP A 97 9.48 5.69 -10.87
C ASP A 97 9.95 6.69 -9.79
N PHE A 98 10.62 6.19 -8.75
CA PHE A 98 11.21 6.97 -7.67
C PHE A 98 12.74 6.89 -7.68
N TYR A 99 13.36 6.82 -8.87
CA TYR A 99 14.81 6.65 -9.04
C TYR A 99 15.68 7.57 -8.16
N TYR A 100 15.22 8.79 -7.89
CA TYR A 100 15.89 9.76 -7.04
C TYR A 100 15.96 9.35 -5.56
N ALA A 101 15.00 8.56 -5.07
CA ALA A 101 14.99 7.98 -3.72
C ALA A 101 16.08 6.91 -3.55
N PHE A 102 16.50 6.30 -4.65
CA PHE A 102 17.51 5.24 -4.70
C PHE A 102 18.88 5.72 -5.20
N SER A 103 19.05 7.02 -5.44
CA SER A 103 20.30 7.58 -5.92
C SER A 103 21.31 7.76 -4.78
N ASP A 104 22.59 7.50 -5.07
CA ASP A 104 23.70 7.81 -4.15
C ASP A 104 23.83 9.33 -3.91
N THR A 105 23.40 10.15 -4.87
CA THR A 105 23.43 11.61 -4.74
C THR A 105 22.24 12.08 -3.92
N ARG A 106 22.46 12.29 -2.62
CA ARG A 106 21.42 12.80 -1.73
C ARG A 106 21.39 14.33 -1.68
N TYR A 107 20.17 14.88 -1.73
CA TYR A 107 19.90 16.30 -1.52
C TYR A 107 18.75 16.49 -0.53
N PRO A 108 18.62 17.66 0.13
CA PRO A 108 17.59 17.88 1.14
C PRO A 108 16.17 17.66 0.58
N GLY A 109 15.36 16.87 1.30
CA GLY A 109 13.97 16.66 0.93
C GLY A 109 13.73 15.57 -0.13
N ILE A 110 14.64 14.61 -0.29
CA ILE A 110 14.32 13.34 -0.93
C ILE A 110 13.63 12.38 0.06
N PRO A 111 12.72 11.51 -0.38
CA PRO A 111 12.20 10.43 0.44
C PRO A 111 13.34 9.48 0.84
N GLU A 112 13.35 9.12 2.12
CA GLU A 112 14.29 8.14 2.67
C GLU A 112 13.52 6.86 2.96
N LEU A 113 13.97 5.74 2.39
CA LEU A 113 13.32 4.45 2.54
C LEU A 113 14.34 3.32 2.54
N ASP A 114 13.98 2.25 3.24
CA ASP A 114 14.65 0.96 3.21
C ASP A 114 13.69 -0.04 2.56
N LEU A 115 14.10 -0.59 1.41
CA LEU A 115 13.26 -1.46 0.59
C LEU A 115 13.51 -2.93 0.93
N HIS A 116 12.43 -3.66 1.23
CA HIS A 116 12.41 -5.07 1.55
C HIS A 116 11.60 -5.84 0.51
N THR A 117 12.29 -6.66 -0.28
CA THR A 117 11.63 -7.56 -1.24
C THR A 117 11.05 -8.75 -0.50
N PHE A 118 9.74 -8.95 -0.57
CA PHE A 118 9.10 -10.15 -0.03
C PHE A 118 8.79 -11.17 -1.14
N THR A 119 8.63 -12.42 -0.73
CA THR A 119 8.11 -13.52 -1.56
C THR A 119 6.72 -13.93 -1.07
N ASN A 120 6.14 -15.00 -1.61
CA ASN A 120 4.83 -15.50 -1.14
C ASN A 120 4.87 -16.14 0.26
N GLU A 121 6.03 -16.13 0.93
CA GLU A 121 6.19 -16.64 2.29
C GLU A 121 5.70 -15.63 3.36
N PRO A 122 5.09 -16.10 4.46
CA PRO A 122 4.72 -15.23 5.57
C PRO A 122 5.91 -14.47 6.16
N PHE A 123 5.68 -13.22 6.55
CA PHE A 123 6.68 -12.37 7.21
C PHE A 123 6.02 -11.50 8.29
N SER A 124 6.77 -10.59 8.88
CA SER A 124 6.24 -9.65 9.88
C SER A 124 6.76 -8.24 9.64
N ILE A 125 5.88 -7.27 9.88
CA ILE A 125 6.22 -5.85 9.93
C ILE A 125 6.04 -5.42 11.38
N GLY A 126 7.14 -5.19 12.10
CA GLY A 126 7.10 -4.99 13.54
C GLY A 126 6.43 -6.16 14.27
N ASP A 127 5.36 -5.90 15.01
CA ASP A 127 4.58 -6.93 15.72
C ASP A 127 3.37 -7.45 14.92
N ILE A 128 3.25 -7.10 13.63
CA ILE A 128 2.12 -7.48 12.78
C ILE A 128 2.52 -8.61 11.82
N PRO A 129 1.99 -9.84 11.99
CA PRO A 129 2.19 -10.93 11.04
C PRO A 129 1.44 -10.67 9.73
N ILE A 130 2.12 -10.87 8.61
CA ILE A 130 1.59 -10.70 7.26
C ILE A 130 1.66 -12.04 6.54
N ILE A 131 0.52 -12.49 5.99
CA ILE A 131 0.43 -13.65 5.10
C ILE A 131 0.12 -13.12 3.70
N PRO A 132 1.08 -13.17 2.76
CA PRO A 132 0.84 -12.82 1.36
C PRO A 132 -0.16 -13.77 0.70
N ILE A 133 -1.04 -13.20 -0.10
CA ILE A 133 -2.04 -13.93 -0.88
C ILE A 133 -1.89 -13.51 -2.33
N GLN A 134 -1.36 -14.40 -3.16
CA GLN A 134 -1.20 -14.10 -4.58
C GLN A 134 -2.56 -14.17 -5.27
N VAL A 135 -2.91 -13.11 -5.99
CA VAL A 135 -4.12 -13.03 -6.81
C VAL A 135 -3.75 -12.58 -8.21
N TRP A 136 -4.71 -12.67 -9.14
CA TRP A 136 -4.51 -12.24 -10.51
C TRP A 136 -5.28 -10.95 -10.78
N HIS A 137 -4.59 -9.99 -11.40
CA HIS A 137 -5.13 -8.81 -12.05
C HIS A 137 -4.99 -8.96 -13.57
N MET A 138 -6.06 -9.42 -14.20
CA MET A 138 -6.08 -9.96 -15.57
C MET A 138 -5.04 -11.07 -15.77
N LYS A 139 -3.86 -10.74 -16.30
CA LYS A 139 -2.74 -11.67 -16.56
C LYS A 139 -1.53 -11.39 -15.66
N MET A 140 -1.59 -10.37 -14.81
CA MET A 140 -0.52 -9.95 -13.93
C MET A 140 -0.77 -10.52 -12.53
N PRO A 141 0.20 -11.24 -11.92
CA PRO A 141 0.12 -11.58 -10.51
C PRO A 141 0.25 -10.30 -9.67
N VAL A 142 -0.61 -10.16 -8.66
CA VAL A 142 -0.60 -9.07 -7.69
C VAL A 142 -0.82 -9.63 -6.29
N MET A 143 -0.57 -8.81 -5.26
CA MET A 143 -0.61 -9.25 -3.87
C MET A 143 -1.85 -8.74 -3.14
N GLY A 144 -2.55 -9.65 -2.48
CA GLY A 144 -3.38 -9.36 -1.31
C GLY A 144 -2.67 -9.80 -0.04
N PHE A 145 -3.26 -9.46 1.12
CA PHE A 145 -2.64 -9.74 2.41
C PHE A 145 -3.67 -10.16 3.45
N ARG A 146 -3.32 -11.17 4.23
CA ARG A 146 -4.02 -11.49 5.48
C ARG A 146 -3.21 -10.99 6.67
N ILE A 147 -3.91 -10.28 7.56
CA ILE A 147 -3.39 -9.73 8.81
C ILE A 147 -4.33 -10.15 9.95
N GLY A 148 -3.90 -11.13 10.74
CA GLY A 148 -4.75 -11.72 11.78
C GLY A 148 -6.01 -12.38 11.18
N ASP A 149 -7.18 -11.92 11.62
CA ASP A 149 -8.46 -12.29 11.03
C ASP A 149 -8.90 -11.36 9.89
N PHE A 150 -8.21 -10.28 9.59
CA PHE A 150 -8.53 -9.41 8.44
C PHE A 150 -7.86 -9.87 7.14
N THR A 151 -8.50 -9.66 5.99
CA THR A 151 -7.91 -9.91 4.66
C THR A 151 -8.23 -8.77 3.72
N TYR A 152 -7.19 -8.21 3.12
CA TYR A 152 -7.28 -7.14 2.13
C TYR A 152 -6.86 -7.66 0.76
N ILE A 153 -7.80 -7.65 -0.19
CA ILE A 153 -7.58 -8.00 -1.58
C ILE A 153 -8.25 -6.92 -2.43
N THR A 154 -7.46 -6.26 -3.27
CA THR A 154 -7.91 -5.29 -4.28
C THR A 154 -7.42 -5.75 -5.64
N ASP A 155 -8.02 -5.22 -6.71
CA ASP A 155 -7.54 -5.41 -8.07
C ASP A 155 -7.46 -6.87 -8.53
N ALA A 156 -8.36 -7.72 -8.03
CA ALA A 156 -8.38 -9.15 -8.33
C ALA A 156 -9.53 -9.55 -9.26
N ASN A 157 -9.24 -10.40 -10.25
CA ASN A 157 -10.24 -11.11 -11.06
C ASN A 157 -10.17 -12.64 -10.93
N ARG A 158 -9.08 -13.19 -10.40
CA ARG A 158 -8.94 -14.63 -10.10
C ARG A 158 -8.06 -14.86 -8.87
N ILE A 159 -8.42 -15.86 -8.07
CA ILE A 159 -7.65 -16.34 -6.92
C ILE A 159 -7.57 -17.86 -7.07
N GLU A 160 -6.38 -18.43 -6.98
CA GLU A 160 -6.19 -19.89 -7.03
C GLU A 160 -6.70 -20.56 -5.75
N GLU A 161 -7.09 -21.84 -5.82
CA GLU A 161 -7.72 -22.53 -4.66
C GLU A 161 -6.79 -22.59 -3.43
N GLU A 162 -5.49 -22.76 -3.63
CA GLU A 162 -4.51 -22.75 -2.54
C GLU A 162 -4.48 -21.39 -1.82
N GLU A 163 -4.54 -20.30 -2.58
CA GLU A 163 -4.57 -18.93 -2.06
C GLU A 163 -5.90 -18.62 -1.35
N LYS A 164 -7.02 -19.19 -1.83
CA LYS A 164 -8.32 -19.09 -1.14
C LYS A 164 -8.29 -19.73 0.25
N ASN A 165 -7.49 -20.78 0.46
CA ASN A 165 -7.38 -21.39 1.79
C ASN A 165 -6.79 -20.43 2.81
N LYS A 166 -5.87 -19.54 2.39
CA LYS A 166 -5.33 -18.47 3.26
C LYS A 166 -6.40 -17.46 3.68
N ILE A 167 -7.47 -17.31 2.91
CA ILE A 167 -8.58 -16.35 3.18
C ILE A 167 -9.65 -16.96 4.12
N ARG A 168 -9.72 -18.29 4.25
CA ARG A 168 -10.78 -18.92 5.05
C ARG A 168 -10.72 -18.48 6.52
N GLY A 169 -11.87 -18.17 7.10
CA GLY A 169 -11.98 -17.74 8.50
C GLY A 169 -11.65 -16.27 8.76
N THR A 170 -11.51 -15.46 7.71
CA THR A 170 -11.42 -14.00 7.83
C THR A 170 -12.67 -13.41 8.49
N LYS A 171 -12.47 -12.38 9.31
CA LYS A 171 -13.45 -11.55 9.99
C LYS A 171 -13.10 -10.09 9.66
N VAL A 172 -14.12 -9.25 9.55
CA VAL A 172 -14.02 -7.88 9.01
C VAL A 172 -12.96 -7.05 9.71
#